data_AF-A0A9E7LCC7-F1
#
_entry.id   AF-A0A9E7LCC7-F1
#
_cell.length_a   1.000
_cell.length_b   1.000
_cell.length_c   1.000
_cell.angle_alpha   90.00
_cell.angle_beta   90.00
_cell.angle_gamma   90.00
#
_symmetry.space_group_name_H-M   'P 1'
#
loop_
_entity.id
_entity.type
_entity.pdbx_description
1 polymer ?
#
loop_
_entity_poly.entity_id
_entity_poly.type
_entity_poly.pdbx_seq_one_letter_code
_entity_poly.pdbx_strand_id
1 'polypeptide(L)'
;ETEELIADVLGVEVFRQTIAGNILVGSYCAISNRGGLVHPHTSIEDLDELSTLLQVPLVAGTVNRGSEVIAAGMTVNDWTAFCGSDTTATELSVIESVFKLREARPSSIVDEMRKSLIDTIMSDEEHHFESKADAGASKTYPQQAGTIRKNGYIVIKETLQGSNALLYACLGAYRFLGLFHCKDNLCSNLECFMYVVEVSTSKTGKHGHAKCHFVAIDIFNAKKLEDIVPSSHNCDVPHVNRTDYQLIDISEDGFVSLLTESGNTKDDLKLPTDENLLAQLKDGFAEGKDLVVTVMSAMGEEQICALKDIGPK
;
A
#
# COMPACT_ATOMS: atom_id res chain seq x y z
N GLU A 1 19.93 16.37 -26.09
CA GLU A 1 20.90 15.73 -25.17
C GLU A 1 20.34 15.45 -23.78
N THR A 2 20.08 16.42 -22.90
CA THR A 2 19.54 16.11 -21.55
C THR A 2 18.13 15.51 -21.58
N GLU A 3 17.23 16.01 -22.43
CA GLU A 3 15.87 15.49 -22.58
C GLU A 3 15.85 14.03 -23.07
N GLU A 4 16.66 13.73 -24.10
CA GLU A 4 16.81 12.38 -24.65
C GLU A 4 17.39 11.41 -23.62
N LEU A 5 18.39 11.84 -22.85
CA LEU A 5 18.98 11.00 -21.80
C LEU A 5 17.97 10.70 -20.67
N ILE A 6 17.11 11.65 -20.31
CA ILE A 6 16.06 11.42 -19.31
C ILE A 6 14.99 10.47 -19.88
N ALA A 7 14.57 10.67 -21.12
CA ALA A 7 13.60 9.82 -21.79
C ALA A 7 14.11 8.38 -21.93
N ASP A 8 15.38 8.19 -22.31
CA ASP A 8 15.99 6.87 -22.48
C ASP A 8 16.19 6.14 -21.15
N VAL A 9 16.54 6.85 -20.07
CA VAL A 9 16.77 6.25 -18.75
C VAL A 9 15.46 5.91 -18.04
N LEU A 10 14.47 6.81 -18.10
CA LEU A 10 13.20 6.65 -17.39
C LEU A 10 12.14 5.92 -18.22
N GLY A 11 12.29 5.88 -19.56
CA GLY A 11 11.30 5.30 -20.46
C GLY A 11 9.99 6.08 -20.52
N VAL A 12 10.02 7.39 -20.26
CA VAL A 12 8.84 8.27 -20.24
C VAL A 12 9.00 9.43 -21.21
N GLU A 13 7.88 9.98 -21.69
CA GLU A 13 7.88 11.17 -22.53
C GLU A 13 8.31 12.40 -21.71
N VAL A 14 9.24 13.18 -22.26
CA VAL A 14 9.78 14.38 -21.60
C VAL A 14 9.38 15.61 -22.38
N PHE A 15 8.70 16.54 -21.71
CA PHE A 15 8.32 17.84 -22.25
C PHE A 15 9.07 18.94 -21.51
N ARG A 16 9.62 19.90 -22.26
CA ARG A 16 10.28 21.07 -21.69
C ARG A 16 9.30 22.23 -21.60
N GLN A 17 8.95 22.60 -20.37
CA GLN A 17 8.08 23.75 -20.09
C GLN A 17 8.66 24.61 -18.95
N THR A 18 8.21 25.87 -18.89
CA THR A 18 8.50 26.78 -17.78
C THR A 18 7.22 27.06 -16.99
N ILE A 19 7.33 27.18 -15.67
CA ILE A 19 6.19 27.49 -14.79
C ILE A 19 6.36 28.93 -14.30
N ALA A 20 5.41 29.82 -14.60
CA ALA A 20 5.45 31.24 -14.25
C ALA A 20 6.77 31.95 -14.66
N GLY A 21 7.33 31.59 -15.82
CA GLY A 21 8.61 32.12 -16.33
C GLY A 21 9.86 31.59 -15.62
N ASN A 22 9.72 30.65 -14.68
CA ASN A 22 10.83 30.01 -13.98
C ASN A 22 11.22 28.68 -14.62
N ILE A 23 12.53 28.43 -14.68
CA ILE A 23 13.12 27.17 -15.16
C ILE A 23 13.09 26.05 -14.09
N LEU A 24 12.94 26.41 -12.82
CA LEU A 24 12.98 25.47 -11.69
C LEU A 24 11.61 24.86 -11.42
N VAL A 25 11.07 24.14 -12.40
CA VAL A 25 9.71 23.57 -12.32
C VAL A 25 9.50 22.77 -11.03
N GLY A 26 10.51 22.00 -10.60
CA GLY A 26 10.42 21.17 -9.39
C GLY A 26 10.38 21.89 -8.05
N SER A 27 10.64 23.19 -7.99
CA SER A 27 10.45 23.97 -6.76
C SER A 27 9.04 24.58 -6.68
N TYR A 28 8.42 24.80 -7.85
CA TYR A 28 7.22 25.61 -8.02
C TYR A 28 5.99 24.80 -8.44
N CYS A 29 6.09 23.47 -8.50
CA CYS A 29 4.95 22.58 -8.69
C CYS A 29 5.01 21.35 -7.79
N ALA A 30 3.84 20.80 -7.50
CA ALA A 30 3.65 19.48 -6.91
C ALA A 30 2.52 18.78 -7.66
N ILE A 31 2.79 17.61 -8.24
CA ILE A 31 1.87 16.92 -9.15
C ILE A 31 1.73 15.47 -8.69
N SER A 32 0.51 14.92 -8.77
CA SER A 32 0.19 13.52 -8.59
C SER A 32 -0.66 12.99 -9.75
N ASN A 33 -1.05 11.71 -9.72
CA ASN A 33 -1.90 11.13 -10.76
C ASN A 33 -3.34 11.66 -10.73
N ARG A 34 -3.73 12.37 -9.66
CA ARG A 34 -5.09 12.87 -9.45
C ARG A 34 -5.25 14.36 -9.75
N GLY A 35 -4.16 15.12 -9.60
CA GLY A 35 -4.16 16.57 -9.76
C GLY A 35 -2.79 17.16 -9.47
N GLY A 36 -2.66 18.47 -9.60
CA GLY A 36 -1.42 19.17 -9.26
C GLY A 36 -1.62 20.62 -8.85
N LEU A 37 -0.71 21.10 -8.02
CA LEU A 37 -0.62 22.49 -7.62
C LEU A 37 0.59 23.14 -8.27
N VAL A 38 0.40 24.33 -8.84
CA VAL A 38 1.47 25.12 -9.47
C VAL A 38 1.50 26.54 -8.91
N HIS A 39 2.58 27.26 -9.23
CA HIS A 39 2.81 28.64 -8.83
C HIS A 39 1.59 29.56 -9.08
N PRO A 40 1.25 30.47 -8.14
CA PRO A 40 0.05 31.31 -8.25
C PRO A 40 0.08 32.28 -9.43
N HIS A 41 1.27 32.69 -9.88
CA HIS A 41 1.45 33.58 -11.05
C HIS A 41 1.55 32.86 -12.39
N THR A 42 1.22 31.56 -12.47
CA THR A 42 1.16 30.84 -13.74
C THR A 42 0.00 31.39 -14.59
N SER A 43 0.23 31.62 -15.88
CA SER A 43 -0.83 32.08 -16.77
C SER A 43 -1.89 30.99 -16.97
N ILE A 44 -3.13 31.38 -17.28
CA ILE A 44 -4.22 30.42 -17.52
C ILE A 44 -3.92 29.57 -18.77
N GLU A 45 -3.26 30.16 -19.77
CA GLU A 45 -2.82 29.45 -20.98
C GLU A 45 -1.80 28.35 -20.64
N ASP A 46 -0.77 28.67 -19.84
CA ASP A 46 0.23 27.68 -19.42
C ASP A 46 -0.39 26.56 -18.55
N LEU A 47 -1.37 26.91 -17.72
CA LEU A 47 -2.11 25.95 -16.89
C LEU A 47 -2.89 24.95 -17.73
N ASP A 48 -3.61 25.42 -18.74
CA ASP A 48 -4.42 24.58 -19.63
C ASP A 48 -3.54 23.69 -20.53
N GLU A 49 -2.43 24.23 -21.01
CA GLU A 49 -1.41 23.46 -21.75
C GLU A 49 -0.84 22.32 -20.90
N LEU A 50 -0.38 22.64 -19.68
CA LEU A 50 0.17 21.66 -18.75
C LEU A 50 -0.89 20.63 -18.30
N SER A 51 -2.13 21.05 -18.08
CA SER A 51 -3.21 20.14 -17.71
C SER A 51 -3.55 19.15 -18.83
N THR A 52 -3.48 19.61 -20.09
CA THR A 52 -3.69 18.77 -21.27
C THR A 52 -2.56 17.77 -21.47
N LEU A 53 -1.31 18.20 -21.29
CA LEU A 53 -0.13 17.33 -21.39
C LEU A 53 -0.12 16.25 -20.32
N LEU A 54 -0.42 16.64 -19.08
CA LEU A 54 -0.36 15.73 -17.93
C LEU A 54 -1.64 14.90 -17.73
N GLN A 55 -2.72 15.25 -18.44
CA GLN A 55 -4.05 14.65 -18.30
C GLN A 55 -4.61 14.71 -16.87
N VAL A 56 -4.15 15.67 -16.06
CA VAL A 56 -4.60 15.89 -14.68
C VAL A 56 -5.02 17.34 -14.47
N PRO A 57 -6.01 17.60 -13.60
CA PRO A 57 -6.41 18.96 -13.28
C PRO A 57 -5.30 19.68 -12.51
N LEU A 58 -4.89 20.85 -12.99
CA LEU A 58 -3.91 21.71 -12.33
C LEU A 58 -4.58 22.96 -11.78
N VAL A 59 -4.14 23.39 -10.60
CA VAL A 59 -4.62 24.61 -9.96
C VAL A 59 -3.44 25.45 -9.48
N ALA A 60 -3.56 26.76 -9.65
CA ALA A 60 -2.63 27.72 -9.10
C ALA A 60 -2.92 27.95 -7.60
N GLY A 61 -1.90 27.81 -6.75
CA GLY A 61 -2.07 27.95 -5.31
C GLY A 61 -0.78 28.22 -4.54
N THR A 62 -0.91 28.33 -3.22
CA THR A 62 0.21 28.62 -2.30
C THR A 62 0.16 27.67 -1.11
N VAL A 63 1.26 27.62 -0.35
CA VAL A 63 1.40 26.84 0.89
C VAL A 63 2.04 27.67 1.99
N ASN A 64 1.92 27.27 3.26
CA ASN A 64 2.58 27.95 4.38
C ASN A 64 2.34 29.47 4.44
N ARG A 65 1.08 29.90 4.29
CA ARG A 65 0.66 31.33 4.31
C ARG A 65 1.17 32.13 3.12
N GLY A 66 0.99 31.62 1.90
CA GLY A 66 1.33 32.37 0.69
C GLY A 66 2.74 32.13 0.16
N SER A 67 3.42 31.06 0.59
CA SER A 67 4.66 30.63 -0.05
C SER A 67 4.38 30.12 -1.46
N GLU A 68 5.15 30.66 -2.39
CA GLU A 68 5.16 30.28 -3.81
C GLU A 68 5.98 29.01 -4.06
N VAL A 69 6.83 28.61 -3.11
CA VAL A 69 7.71 27.43 -3.22
C VAL A 69 6.97 26.20 -2.76
N ILE A 70 6.10 25.69 -3.63
CA ILE A 70 5.17 24.58 -3.36
C ILE A 70 5.92 23.32 -2.91
N ALA A 71 6.95 22.90 -3.65
CA ALA A 71 7.65 21.64 -3.37
C ALA A 71 8.48 21.65 -2.08
N ALA A 72 8.83 22.84 -1.56
CA ALA A 72 9.49 22.96 -0.26
C ALA A 72 8.50 22.94 0.90
N GLY A 73 7.25 23.32 0.65
CA GLY A 73 6.19 23.43 1.67
C GLY A 73 5.24 22.25 1.74
N MET A 74 5.24 21.38 0.73
CA MET A 74 4.42 20.16 0.72
C MET A 74 5.10 18.98 0.04
N THR A 75 4.61 17.79 0.33
CA THR A 75 4.86 16.56 -0.43
C THR A 75 3.57 15.79 -0.56
N VAL A 76 3.25 15.32 -1.77
CA VAL A 76 1.96 14.70 -2.08
C VAL A 76 2.13 13.39 -2.83
N ASN A 77 1.29 12.42 -2.51
CA ASN A 77 1.06 11.21 -3.28
C ASN A 77 -0.45 11.03 -3.52
N ASP A 78 -0.85 9.94 -4.16
CA ASP A 78 -2.26 9.69 -4.53
C ASP A 78 -3.20 9.45 -3.34
N TRP A 79 -2.66 9.25 -2.13
CA TRP A 79 -3.42 8.90 -0.92
C TRP A 79 -3.36 9.97 0.17
N THR A 80 -2.28 10.76 0.21
CA THR A 80 -1.94 11.65 1.32
C THR A 80 -1.13 12.85 0.83
N ALA A 81 -1.33 14.00 1.48
CA ALA A 81 -0.49 15.19 1.30
C ALA A 81 0.01 15.66 2.67
N PHE A 82 1.32 15.80 2.79
CA PHE A 82 1.96 16.44 3.94
C PHE A 82 2.25 17.89 3.58
N CYS A 83 1.78 18.82 4.39
CA CYS A 83 2.00 20.25 4.23
C CYS A 83 2.66 20.78 5.50
N GLY A 84 3.42 21.88 5.39
CA GLY A 84 4.01 22.53 6.56
C GLY A 84 2.94 23.01 7.55
N SER A 85 3.29 23.05 8.83
CA SER A 85 2.37 23.41 9.93
C SER A 85 1.77 24.81 9.82
N ASP A 86 2.42 25.69 9.06
CA ASP A 86 1.95 27.06 8.82
C ASP A 86 0.89 27.15 7.71
N THR A 87 0.61 26.05 7.00
CA THR A 87 -0.39 26.00 5.93
C THR A 87 -1.77 26.31 6.49
N THR A 88 -2.44 27.29 5.88
CA THR A 88 -3.75 27.78 6.32
C THR A 88 -4.86 26.80 5.94
N ALA A 89 -5.99 26.86 6.66
CA ALA A 89 -7.16 26.03 6.36
C ALA A 89 -7.71 26.24 4.93
N THR A 90 -7.56 27.45 4.39
CA THR A 90 -7.95 27.77 3.00
C THR A 90 -7.04 27.09 1.98
N GLU A 91 -5.72 27.13 2.19
CA GLU A 91 -4.74 26.41 1.35
C GLU A 91 -4.99 24.89 1.42
N LEU A 92 -5.21 24.34 2.62
CA LEU A 92 -5.53 22.92 2.80
C LEU A 92 -6.81 22.51 2.07
N SER A 93 -7.87 23.33 2.12
CA SER A 93 -9.11 23.04 1.41
C SER A 93 -8.92 22.98 -0.11
N VAL A 94 -8.05 23.83 -0.66
CA VAL A 94 -7.70 23.80 -2.10
C VAL A 94 -6.94 22.51 -2.41
N ILE A 95 -5.91 22.20 -1.63
CA ILE A 95 -5.09 20.98 -1.81
C ILE A 95 -5.97 19.71 -1.73
N GLU A 96 -6.84 19.60 -0.73
CA GLU A 96 -7.78 18.48 -0.59
C GLU A 96 -8.67 18.31 -1.82
N SER A 97 -9.15 19.42 -2.39
CA SER A 97 -10.04 19.41 -3.57
C SER A 97 -9.31 19.01 -4.85
N VAL A 98 -8.10 19.50 -5.05
CA VAL A 98 -7.29 19.26 -6.26
C VAL A 98 -6.80 17.82 -6.32
N PHE A 99 -6.29 17.31 -5.20
CA PHE A 99 -5.73 15.96 -5.12
C PHE A 99 -6.78 14.88 -4.81
N LYS A 100 -8.06 15.27 -4.61
CA LYS A 100 -9.19 14.37 -4.29
C LYS A 100 -8.88 13.42 -3.12
N LEU A 101 -8.25 13.96 -2.07
CA LEU A 101 -7.80 13.15 -0.92
C LEU A 101 -8.99 12.63 -0.08
N ARG A 102 -10.17 13.26 -0.19
CA ARG A 102 -11.38 12.89 0.58
C ARG A 102 -12.17 11.71 0.03
N GLU A 103 -11.84 11.19 -1.16
CA GLU A 103 -12.49 9.95 -1.64
C GLU A 103 -12.01 8.70 -0.87
N ALA A 104 -10.86 8.80 -0.17
CA ALA A 104 -10.51 7.86 0.87
C ALA A 104 -11.20 8.29 2.18
N ARG A 105 -12.35 7.68 2.49
CA ARG A 105 -13.10 7.90 3.76
C ARG A 105 -12.14 7.96 4.97
N PRO A 106 -11.95 9.12 5.62
CA PRO A 106 -11.12 9.24 6.80
C PRO A 106 -11.99 9.22 8.06
N SER A 107 -13.10 8.48 8.07
CA SER A 107 -13.85 8.28 9.32
C SER A 107 -13.09 7.33 10.23
N SER A 108 -12.52 6.23 9.71
CA SER A 108 -11.81 5.27 10.55
C SER A 108 -10.55 5.85 11.22
N ILE A 109 -9.74 6.64 10.52
CA ILE A 109 -8.48 7.16 11.06
C ILE A 109 -8.72 8.28 12.08
N VAL A 110 -9.67 9.18 11.81
CA VAL A 110 -10.01 10.26 12.76
C VAL A 110 -10.78 9.70 13.95
N ASP A 111 -11.62 8.68 13.75
CA ASP A 111 -12.30 8.00 14.84
C ASP A 111 -11.32 7.13 15.65
N GLU A 112 -10.32 6.49 15.06
CA GLU A 112 -9.23 5.80 15.78
C GLU A 112 -8.36 6.76 16.59
N MET A 113 -7.97 7.89 16.00
CA MET A 113 -7.21 8.93 16.70
C MET A 113 -8.03 9.57 17.84
N ARG A 114 -9.33 9.78 17.63
CA ARG A 114 -10.23 10.24 18.71
C ARG A 114 -10.47 9.16 19.76
N LYS A 115 -10.63 7.90 19.36
CA LYS A 115 -10.87 6.77 20.27
C LYS A 115 -9.66 6.51 21.15
N SER A 116 -8.45 6.54 20.60
CA SER A 116 -7.19 6.44 21.38
C SER A 116 -7.01 7.60 22.36
N LEU A 117 -7.36 8.83 21.97
CA LEU A 117 -7.33 9.99 22.88
C LEU A 117 -8.40 9.90 23.99
N ILE A 118 -9.60 9.40 23.68
CA ILE A 118 -10.69 9.24 24.65
C ILE A 118 -10.41 8.08 25.62
N ASP A 119 -9.88 6.95 25.13
CA ASP A 119 -9.49 5.80 25.97
C ASP A 119 -8.43 6.18 27.02
N THR A 120 -7.48 7.03 26.63
CA THR A 120 -6.41 7.51 27.52
C THR A 120 -6.94 8.44 28.63
N ILE A 121 -8.10 9.07 28.43
CA ILE A 121 -8.69 10.03 29.38
C ILE A 121 -9.79 9.38 30.24
N MET A 122 -10.30 8.19 29.87
CA MET A 122 -11.53 7.63 30.47
C MET A 122 -11.41 6.22 31.08
N SER A 123 -10.23 5.61 31.25
CA SER A 123 -10.13 4.29 31.91
C SER A 123 -9.05 4.21 33.01
N ASP A 124 -9.47 4.55 34.23
CA ASP A 124 -8.81 4.14 35.49
C ASP A 124 -9.40 2.80 36.01
N GLU A 125 -9.60 1.82 35.12
CA GLU A 125 -9.93 0.44 35.51
C GLU A 125 -8.96 -0.54 34.85
N GLU A 126 -8.42 -1.45 35.66
CA GLU A 126 -7.38 -2.42 35.31
C GLU A 126 -7.81 -3.35 34.17
N HIS A 127 -7.51 -2.98 32.93
CA HIS A 127 -7.42 -3.93 31.84
C HIS A 127 -6.14 -4.74 32.01
N HIS A 128 -6.29 -6.04 32.26
CA HIS A 128 -5.20 -7.00 32.22
C HIS A 128 -4.63 -7.00 30.79
N PHE A 129 -3.59 -6.20 30.60
CA PHE A 129 -2.83 -6.12 29.36
C PHE A 129 -1.98 -7.40 29.28
N GLU A 130 -2.48 -8.46 28.65
CA GLU A 130 -1.56 -9.37 27.99
C GLU A 130 -1.03 -8.63 26.77
N SER A 131 0.03 -7.83 27.00
CA SER A 131 0.94 -7.49 25.93
C SER A 131 1.43 -8.82 25.37
N LYS A 132 0.88 -9.26 24.23
CA LYS A 132 1.69 -10.03 23.30
C LYS A 132 2.86 -9.11 22.93
N ALA A 133 3.93 -9.22 23.71
CA ALA A 133 5.22 -8.72 23.35
C ALA A 133 5.60 -9.49 22.08
N ASP A 134 5.26 -8.94 20.92
CA ASP A 134 5.76 -9.45 19.65
C ASP A 134 7.26 -9.26 19.69
N ALA A 135 7.94 -10.35 20.03
CA ALA A 135 9.37 -10.42 20.15
C ALA A 135 9.99 -10.33 18.74
N GLY A 136 9.96 -9.13 18.14
CA GLY A 136 10.81 -8.68 17.02
C GLY A 136 11.09 -9.67 15.89
N ALA A 137 10.20 -10.63 15.61
CA ALA A 137 10.44 -11.65 14.61
C ALA A 137 10.27 -11.01 13.23
N SER A 138 11.26 -11.19 12.36
CA SER A 138 11.16 -10.78 10.97
C SER A 138 9.94 -11.48 10.35
N LYS A 139 9.07 -10.72 9.68
CA LYS A 139 7.85 -11.26 9.07
C LYS A 139 8.15 -12.08 7.80
N THR A 140 9.33 -11.87 7.20
CA THR A 140 9.87 -12.65 6.08
C THR A 140 11.25 -13.22 6.41
N TYR A 141 11.67 -14.23 5.65
CA TYR A 141 13.04 -14.72 5.64
C TYR A 141 13.59 -14.79 4.21
N PRO A 142 14.90 -14.53 4.00
CA PRO A 142 15.49 -14.59 2.68
C PRO A 142 15.71 -16.04 2.24
N GLN A 143 15.33 -16.36 1.00
CA GLN A 143 15.53 -17.65 0.37
C GLN A 143 16.03 -17.49 -1.07
N GLN A 144 17.02 -18.29 -1.48
CA GLN A 144 17.56 -18.23 -2.83
C GLN A 144 16.49 -18.58 -3.88
N ALA A 145 16.30 -17.74 -4.90
CA ALA A 145 15.28 -17.89 -5.93
C ALA A 145 15.28 -19.29 -6.58
N GLY A 146 16.46 -19.84 -6.89
CA GLY A 146 16.59 -21.17 -7.48
C GLY A 146 16.09 -22.33 -6.60
N THR A 147 15.87 -22.10 -5.30
CA THR A 147 15.36 -23.11 -4.36
C THR A 147 13.85 -23.09 -4.19
N ILE A 148 13.19 -22.02 -4.65
CA ILE A 148 11.73 -21.89 -4.59
C ILE A 148 11.11 -22.92 -5.53
N ARG A 149 9.99 -23.51 -5.09
CA ARG A 149 9.27 -24.57 -5.79
C ARG A 149 7.80 -24.21 -5.90
N LYS A 150 7.09 -24.91 -6.79
CA LYS A 150 5.63 -24.87 -6.88
C LYS A 150 5.01 -25.17 -5.50
N ASN A 151 3.94 -24.46 -5.17
CA ASN A 151 3.26 -24.47 -3.87
C ASN A 151 4.05 -23.82 -2.71
N GLY A 152 5.19 -23.18 -3.00
CA GLY A 152 5.89 -22.33 -2.04
C GLY A 152 5.27 -20.94 -1.95
N TYR A 153 5.82 -20.12 -1.04
CA TYR A 153 5.47 -18.71 -0.93
C TYR A 153 6.66 -17.85 -1.38
N ILE A 154 6.35 -16.68 -1.92
CA ILE A 154 7.33 -15.66 -2.28
C ILE A 154 6.67 -14.30 -2.06
N VAL A 155 7.47 -13.28 -1.74
CA VAL A 155 7.01 -11.89 -1.79
C VAL A 155 7.38 -11.34 -3.16
N ILE A 156 6.38 -10.94 -3.95
CA ILE A 156 6.61 -10.20 -5.18
C ILE A 156 6.22 -8.76 -4.91
N LYS A 157 7.17 -7.84 -5.08
CA LYS A 157 6.90 -6.41 -4.99
C LYS A 157 6.31 -5.97 -6.33
N GLU A 158 5.04 -5.58 -6.32
CA GLU A 158 4.44 -4.96 -7.49
C GLU A 158 5.11 -3.59 -7.68
N THR A 159 6.13 -3.51 -8.53
CA THR A 159 6.53 -2.24 -9.12
C THR A 159 5.36 -1.79 -9.98
N LEU A 160 4.59 -0.81 -9.51
CA LEU A 160 3.62 -0.06 -10.31
C LEU A 160 4.35 0.56 -11.52
N GLN A 161 4.55 -0.21 -12.58
CA GLN A 161 5.10 0.26 -13.85
C GLN A 161 4.04 0.96 -14.72
N GLY A 162 2.83 1.20 -14.19
CA GLY A 162 1.68 1.68 -14.97
C GLY A 162 0.91 2.86 -14.37
N SER A 163 1.29 3.37 -13.21
CA SER A 163 0.84 4.69 -12.77
C SER A 163 1.89 5.67 -13.25
N ASN A 164 1.54 6.48 -14.26
CA ASN A 164 2.40 7.52 -14.83
C ASN A 164 3.44 7.98 -13.82
N ALA A 165 4.70 7.58 -14.05
CA ALA A 165 5.83 8.03 -13.28
C ALA A 165 6.05 9.53 -13.59
N LEU A 166 5.13 10.37 -13.13
CA LEU A 166 5.29 11.82 -13.04
C LEU A 166 6.23 12.21 -11.90
N LEU A 167 6.59 11.22 -11.07
CA LEU A 167 7.55 11.37 -9.99
C LEU A 167 8.96 11.14 -10.54
N TYR A 168 9.84 12.13 -10.29
CA TYR A 168 11.30 12.11 -10.44
C TYR A 168 11.96 12.78 -11.65
N ALA A 169 11.27 13.68 -12.36
CA ALA A 169 11.94 14.68 -13.21
C ALA A 169 11.91 16.12 -12.62
N CYS A 170 11.59 16.28 -11.34
CA CYS A 170 11.84 17.52 -10.58
C CYS A 170 13.25 17.52 -9.95
N LEU A 171 14.22 16.86 -10.58
CA LEU A 171 15.65 16.87 -10.21
C LEU A 171 16.27 18.23 -10.58
N GLY A 172 15.87 19.25 -9.83
CA GLY A 172 16.28 20.63 -10.03
C GLY A 172 16.30 21.43 -8.73
N ALA A 173 16.65 20.82 -7.60
CA ALA A 173 17.05 21.55 -6.41
C ALA A 173 18.03 20.72 -5.58
N TYR A 174 19.31 20.92 -5.87
CA TYR A 174 20.38 20.62 -4.92
C TYR A 174 20.03 21.20 -3.55
N ARG A 175 20.34 20.43 -2.49
CA ARG A 175 20.49 20.84 -1.09
C ARG A 175 19.38 20.46 -0.08
N PHE A 176 18.86 19.24 -0.17
CA PHE A 176 18.39 18.50 1.02
C PHE A 176 18.84 17.03 1.04
N LEU A 177 19.97 16.72 0.39
CA LEU A 177 20.56 15.37 0.30
C LEU A 177 21.20 14.89 1.63
N GLY A 178 20.79 15.43 2.77
CA GLY A 178 21.45 15.22 4.06
C GLY A 178 20.57 14.70 5.20
N LEU A 179 19.23 14.66 5.07
CA LEU A 179 18.39 14.28 6.22
C LEU A 179 17.25 13.29 5.93
N PHE A 180 17.08 12.85 4.68
CA PHE A 180 16.34 11.63 4.40
C PHE A 180 17.32 10.68 3.72
N HIS A 181 18.08 9.97 4.56
CA HIS A 181 18.43 8.61 4.24
C HIS A 181 17.12 7.95 3.79
N CYS A 182 17.04 7.59 2.51
CA CYS A 182 15.92 6.87 1.93
C CYS A 182 15.89 5.51 2.65
N LYS A 183 15.30 5.49 3.84
CA LYS A 183 15.18 4.33 4.71
C LYS A 183 13.74 3.91 4.90
N ASP A 184 12.78 4.74 4.53
CA ASP A 184 11.37 4.41 4.66
C ASP A 184 10.68 4.49 3.30
N ASN A 185 10.68 3.34 2.63
CA ASN A 185 9.55 2.74 1.92
C ASN A 185 8.26 3.58 1.88
N LEU A 186 8.21 4.60 1.03
CA LEU A 186 6.97 5.31 0.69
C LEU A 186 6.59 5.17 -0.80
N CYS A 187 7.21 4.23 -1.52
CA CYS A 187 6.38 3.39 -2.39
C CYS A 187 5.56 2.55 -1.42
N SER A 188 4.24 2.55 -1.55
CA SER A 188 3.42 1.47 -1.00
C SER A 188 4.02 0.16 -1.45
N ASN A 189 4.86 -0.43 -0.59
CA ASN A 189 5.21 -1.83 -0.63
C ASN A 189 3.90 -2.55 -0.33
N LEU A 190 3.03 -2.65 -1.33
CA LEU A 190 2.13 -3.77 -1.44
C LEU A 190 3.05 -4.97 -1.66
N GLU A 191 3.63 -5.45 -0.56
CA GLU A 191 4.28 -6.75 -0.49
C GLU A 191 3.16 -7.75 -0.65
N CYS A 192 2.84 -8.05 -1.90
CA CYS A 192 1.76 -8.96 -2.20
C CYS A 192 2.23 -10.38 -1.87
N PHE A 193 1.42 -11.09 -1.09
CA PHE A 193 1.80 -12.39 -0.54
C PHE A 193 1.45 -13.47 -1.55
N MET A 194 2.47 -14.04 -2.17
CA MET A 194 2.24 -14.80 -3.38
C MET A 194 2.43 -16.30 -3.15
N TYR A 195 1.39 -17.06 -3.43
CA TYR A 195 1.43 -18.51 -3.56
C TYR A 195 1.91 -18.89 -4.96
N VAL A 196 3.04 -19.59 -5.04
CA VAL A 196 3.69 -19.94 -6.31
C VAL A 196 2.94 -21.06 -7.01
N VAL A 197 2.30 -20.74 -8.13
CA VAL A 197 1.55 -21.69 -8.95
C VAL A 197 2.46 -22.38 -9.96
N GLU A 198 3.41 -21.62 -10.53
CA GLU A 198 4.33 -22.13 -11.54
C GLU A 198 5.72 -21.50 -11.39
N VAL A 199 6.74 -22.31 -11.63
CA VAL A 199 8.15 -21.88 -11.68
C VAL A 199 8.74 -22.39 -12.98
N SER A 200 9.25 -21.49 -13.81
CA SER A 200 10.01 -21.84 -15.00
C SER A 200 11.43 -21.28 -14.90
N THR A 201 12.43 -22.10 -15.19
CA THR A 201 13.85 -21.68 -15.11
C THR A 201 14.45 -21.69 -16.51
N SER A 202 14.91 -20.54 -16.98
CA SER A 202 15.56 -20.39 -18.28
C SER A 202 17.07 -20.15 -18.11
N LYS A 203 17.90 -20.78 -18.95
CA LYS A 203 19.34 -20.51 -18.99
C LYS A 203 19.60 -19.45 -20.05
N THR A 204 20.17 -18.30 -19.68
CA THR A 204 20.55 -17.28 -20.65
C THR A 204 21.93 -17.58 -21.24
N GLY A 205 22.01 -18.23 -22.40
CA GLY A 205 23.26 -18.43 -23.14
C GLY A 205 24.31 -19.36 -22.48
N LYS A 206 25.53 -19.37 -23.02
CA LYS A 206 26.63 -20.28 -22.60
C LYS A 206 27.24 -19.97 -21.22
N HIS A 207 27.23 -18.70 -20.80
CA HIS A 207 27.85 -18.22 -19.55
C HIS A 207 26.90 -17.45 -18.63
N GLY A 208 25.60 -17.37 -18.95
CA GLY A 208 24.67 -16.57 -18.14
C GLY A 208 24.07 -17.35 -16.97
N HIS A 209 23.71 -16.59 -15.93
CA HIS A 209 22.99 -17.10 -14.78
C HIS A 209 21.57 -17.54 -15.19
N ALA A 210 21.08 -18.64 -14.62
CA ALA A 210 19.71 -19.05 -14.85
C ALA A 210 18.75 -17.98 -14.30
N LYS A 211 17.66 -17.73 -15.01
CA LYS A 211 16.59 -16.83 -14.58
C LYS A 211 15.36 -17.66 -14.21
N CYS A 212 14.84 -17.44 -13.02
CA CYS A 212 13.62 -18.05 -12.53
C CYS A 212 12.47 -17.09 -12.83
N HIS A 213 11.48 -17.56 -13.58
CA HIS A 213 10.23 -16.88 -13.83
C HIS A 213 9.17 -17.52 -12.94
N PHE A 214 8.65 -16.72 -12.01
CA PHE A 214 7.64 -17.10 -11.05
C PHE A 214 6.29 -16.60 -11.52
N VAL A 215 5.31 -17.49 -11.49
CA VAL A 215 3.91 -17.15 -11.62
C VAL A 215 3.24 -17.48 -10.31
N ALA A 216 2.67 -16.47 -9.68
CA ALA A 216 2.14 -16.62 -8.34
C ALA A 216 0.83 -15.85 -8.17
N ILE A 217 0.01 -16.29 -7.21
CA ILE A 217 -1.30 -15.74 -6.94
C ILE A 217 -1.32 -15.22 -5.51
N ASP A 218 -1.87 -14.03 -5.32
CA ASP A 218 -2.03 -13.44 -4.01
C ASP A 218 -2.95 -14.30 -3.13
N ILE A 219 -2.55 -14.52 -1.87
CA ILE A 219 -3.34 -15.34 -0.93
C ILE A 219 -4.61 -14.64 -0.44
N PHE A 220 -4.71 -13.31 -0.50
CA PHE A 220 -5.84 -12.54 0.02
C PHE A 220 -6.70 -11.96 -1.10
N ASN A 221 -6.09 -11.41 -2.15
CA ASN A 221 -6.83 -10.76 -3.25
C ASN A 221 -6.96 -11.61 -4.52
N ALA A 222 -6.39 -12.82 -4.55
CA ALA A 222 -6.39 -13.74 -5.69
C ALA A 222 -5.84 -13.15 -7.02
N LYS A 223 -5.13 -12.02 -6.98
CA LYS A 223 -4.49 -11.41 -8.14
C LYS A 223 -3.27 -12.22 -8.53
N LYS A 224 -3.14 -12.48 -9.82
CA LYS A 224 -1.99 -13.17 -10.40
C LYS A 224 -0.87 -12.15 -10.66
N LEU A 225 0.32 -12.39 -10.11
CA LEU A 225 1.54 -11.62 -10.39
C LEU A 225 2.61 -12.53 -10.98
N GLU A 226 3.48 -11.93 -11.80
CA GLU A 226 4.59 -12.62 -12.45
C GLU A 226 5.87 -11.82 -12.19
N ASP A 227 6.97 -12.51 -11.89
CA ASP A 227 8.27 -11.89 -11.65
C ASP A 227 9.42 -12.75 -12.17
N ILE A 228 10.49 -12.10 -12.61
CA ILE A 228 11.69 -12.75 -13.16
C ILE A 228 12.89 -12.37 -12.31
N VAL A 229 13.33 -13.31 -11.49
CA VAL A 229 14.49 -13.13 -10.61
C VAL A 229 15.62 -14.06 -11.04
N PRO A 230 16.88 -13.58 -11.15
CA PRO A 230 18.00 -14.47 -11.42
C PRO A 230 18.18 -15.49 -10.28
N SER A 231 18.49 -16.75 -10.61
CA SER A 231 18.47 -17.88 -9.68
C SER A 231 19.44 -17.75 -8.49
N SER A 232 20.43 -16.87 -8.59
CA SER A 232 21.42 -16.57 -7.55
C SER A 232 20.99 -15.49 -6.57
N HIS A 233 19.96 -14.70 -6.89
CA HIS A 233 19.45 -13.68 -5.98
C HIS A 233 18.56 -14.31 -4.91
N ASN A 234 18.50 -13.64 -3.77
CA ASN A 234 17.57 -13.97 -2.70
C ASN A 234 16.24 -13.29 -2.95
N CYS A 235 15.16 -14.03 -2.71
CA CYS A 235 13.80 -13.53 -2.63
C CYS A 235 13.34 -13.60 -1.18
N ASP A 236 12.48 -12.69 -0.78
CA ASP A 236 11.86 -12.75 0.54
C ASP A 236 10.70 -13.74 0.51
N VAL A 237 10.63 -14.58 1.54
CA VAL A 237 9.55 -15.56 1.72
C VAL A 237 8.79 -15.22 2.99
N PRO A 238 7.46 -15.04 2.94
CA PRO A 238 6.69 -14.68 4.12
C PRO A 238 6.49 -15.89 5.03
N HIS A 239 6.44 -15.64 6.34
CA HIS A 239 5.94 -16.64 7.29
C HIS A 239 4.42 -16.69 7.20
N VAL A 240 3.90 -17.81 6.68
CA VAL A 240 2.45 -18.07 6.55
C VAL A 240 2.04 -19.12 7.56
N ASN A 241 1.24 -18.73 8.54
CA ASN A 241 0.69 -19.63 9.55
C ASN A 241 -0.80 -19.85 9.28
N ARG A 242 -1.22 -21.12 9.30
CA ARG A 242 -2.64 -21.51 9.20
C ARG A 242 -3.05 -22.09 10.54
N THR A 243 -4.11 -21.55 11.10
CA THR A 243 -4.63 -22.01 12.39
C THR A 243 -6.12 -22.22 12.26
N ASP A 244 -6.57 -23.37 12.76
CA ASP A 244 -7.97 -23.76 12.76
C ASP A 244 -8.60 -23.29 14.08
N TYR A 245 -9.72 -22.59 13.98
CA TYR A 245 -10.48 -22.10 15.13
C TYR A 245 -11.93 -22.59 15.04
N GLN A 246 -12.56 -22.83 16.19
CA GLN A 246 -13.98 -23.15 16.23
C GLN A 246 -14.80 -21.87 16.17
N LEU A 247 -15.82 -21.83 15.31
CA LEU A 247 -16.75 -20.70 15.25
C LEU A 247 -17.72 -20.78 16.43
N ILE A 248 -17.81 -19.71 17.22
CA ILE A 248 -18.78 -19.60 18.32
C ILE A 248 -20.00 -18.81 17.86
N ASP A 249 -19.78 -17.61 17.34
CA ASP A 249 -20.85 -16.67 17.01
C ASP A 249 -20.45 -15.74 15.85
N ILE A 250 -21.47 -15.17 15.20
CA ILE A 250 -21.32 -14.15 14.16
C ILE A 250 -22.11 -12.93 14.60
N SER A 251 -21.39 -11.85 14.90
CA SER A 251 -22.00 -10.59 15.32
C SER A 251 -22.72 -9.89 14.15
N GLU A 252 -23.77 -9.12 14.47
CA GLU A 252 -24.54 -8.34 13.48
C GLU A 252 -23.67 -7.29 12.74
N ASP A 253 -22.61 -6.81 13.41
CA ASP A 253 -21.65 -5.84 12.87
C ASP A 253 -20.64 -6.45 11.88
N GLY A 254 -20.75 -7.75 11.59
CA GLY A 254 -19.92 -8.45 10.61
C GLY A 254 -18.58 -8.95 11.13
N PHE A 255 -18.44 -9.09 12.45
CA PHE A 255 -17.31 -9.73 13.13
C PHE A 255 -17.64 -11.17 13.52
N VAL A 256 -16.63 -12.03 13.53
CA VAL A 256 -16.76 -13.42 13.96
C VAL A 256 -16.05 -13.64 15.29
N SER A 257 -16.71 -14.40 16.17
CA SER A 257 -16.17 -14.84 17.45
C SER A 257 -15.65 -16.26 17.32
N LEU A 258 -14.33 -16.42 17.46
CA LEU A 258 -13.64 -17.69 17.30
C LEU A 258 -13.06 -18.19 18.61
N LEU A 259 -13.19 -19.48 18.91
CA LEU A 259 -12.56 -20.12 20.07
C LEU A 259 -11.15 -20.58 19.73
N THR A 260 -10.18 -20.17 20.54
CA THR A 260 -8.81 -20.69 20.50
C THR A 260 -8.67 -21.96 21.34
N GLU A 261 -7.64 -22.76 21.09
CA GLU A 261 -7.33 -23.95 21.91
C GLU A 261 -7.01 -23.60 23.38
N SER A 262 -6.60 -22.35 23.65
CA SER A 262 -6.35 -21.86 25.01
C SER A 262 -7.62 -21.50 25.79
N GLY A 263 -8.80 -21.62 25.16
CA GLY A 263 -10.09 -21.27 25.76
C GLY A 263 -10.41 -19.77 25.74
N ASN A 264 -9.63 -18.97 25.01
CA ASN A 264 -9.91 -17.55 24.81
C ASN A 264 -10.78 -17.36 23.56
N THR A 265 -11.55 -16.28 23.51
CA THR A 265 -12.30 -15.87 22.31
C THR A 265 -11.51 -14.84 21.53
N LYS A 266 -11.55 -14.95 20.20
CA LYS A 266 -10.96 -13.99 19.25
C LYS A 266 -12.09 -13.36 18.44
N ASP A 267 -12.30 -12.07 18.63
CA ASP A 267 -13.42 -11.30 18.07
C ASP A 267 -12.96 -10.24 17.04
N ASP A 268 -11.66 -10.19 16.74
CA ASP A 268 -11.05 -9.16 15.89
C ASP A 268 -11.23 -9.39 14.38
N LEU A 269 -11.75 -10.56 14.00
CA LEU A 269 -11.80 -11.00 12.60
C LEU A 269 -13.14 -10.62 11.95
N LYS A 270 -13.04 -10.05 10.75
CA LYS A 270 -14.20 -9.73 9.91
C LYS A 270 -14.60 -10.92 9.04
N LEU A 271 -15.86 -10.93 8.65
CA LEU A 271 -16.37 -11.86 7.64
C LEU A 271 -15.55 -11.76 6.34
N PRO A 272 -15.30 -12.90 5.65
CA PRO A 272 -14.51 -12.91 4.43
C PRO A 272 -15.21 -12.14 3.30
N THR A 273 -14.42 -11.50 2.43
CA THR A 273 -14.92 -10.77 1.26
C THR A 273 -15.51 -11.70 0.20
N ASP A 274 -15.08 -12.96 0.16
CA ASP A 274 -15.55 -13.95 -0.81
C ASP A 274 -17.00 -14.37 -0.54
N GLU A 275 -17.90 -14.02 -1.46
CA GLU A 275 -19.35 -14.29 -1.33
C GLU A 275 -19.68 -15.78 -1.15
N ASN A 276 -18.93 -16.67 -1.80
CA ASN A 276 -19.14 -18.12 -1.71
C ASN A 276 -18.81 -18.67 -0.31
N LEU A 277 -17.69 -18.23 0.28
CA LEU A 277 -17.30 -18.62 1.64
C LEU A 277 -18.22 -17.98 2.67
N LEU A 278 -18.63 -16.73 2.43
CA LEU A 278 -19.58 -16.03 3.27
C LEU A 278 -20.94 -16.74 3.33
N ALA A 279 -21.45 -17.18 2.19
CA ALA A 279 -22.70 -17.93 2.11
C ALA A 279 -22.60 -19.25 2.87
N GLN A 280 -21.54 -20.04 2.64
CA GLN A 280 -21.32 -21.30 3.36
C GLN A 280 -21.22 -21.13 4.87
N LEU A 281 -20.54 -20.07 5.32
CA LEU A 281 -20.40 -19.76 6.74
C LEU A 281 -21.75 -19.38 7.37
N LYS A 282 -22.54 -18.52 6.70
CA LYS A 282 -23.87 -18.10 7.18
C LYS A 282 -24.87 -19.25 7.15
N ASP A 283 -24.88 -20.04 6.08
CA ASP A 283 -25.77 -21.19 5.92
C ASP A 283 -25.44 -22.28 6.93
N GLY A 284 -24.16 -22.61 7.10
CA GLY A 284 -23.72 -23.60 8.09
C GLY A 284 -24.00 -23.19 9.54
N PHE A 285 -23.89 -21.88 9.83
CA PHE A 285 -24.28 -21.34 11.14
C PHE A 285 -25.79 -21.35 11.35
N ALA A 286 -26.59 -21.00 10.34
CA ALA A 286 -28.05 -21.05 10.39
C ALA A 286 -28.60 -22.48 10.53
N GLU A 287 -27.90 -23.47 9.97
CA GLU A 287 -28.18 -24.90 10.15
C GLU A 287 -27.78 -25.43 11.53
N GLY A 288 -27.05 -24.64 12.35
CA GLY A 288 -26.58 -25.03 13.68
C GLY A 288 -25.48 -26.09 13.66
N LYS A 289 -24.67 -26.13 12.60
CA LYS A 289 -23.52 -27.04 12.49
C LYS A 289 -22.30 -26.49 13.22
N ASP A 290 -21.52 -27.38 13.81
CA ASP A 290 -20.22 -27.03 14.39
C ASP A 290 -19.20 -26.80 13.25
N LEU A 291 -18.88 -25.53 13.00
CA LEU A 291 -17.95 -25.11 11.97
C LEU A 291 -16.56 -24.84 12.55
N VAL A 292 -15.53 -25.36 11.89
CA VAL A 292 -14.15 -24.94 12.10
C VAL A 292 -13.71 -24.07 10.93
N VAL A 293 -13.24 -22.88 11.25
CA VAL A 293 -12.70 -21.92 10.28
C VAL A 293 -11.18 -21.98 10.29
N THR A 294 -10.56 -22.10 9.12
CA THR A 294 -9.12 -22.00 8.96
C THR A 294 -8.76 -20.56 8.64
N VAL A 295 -8.08 -19.90 9.57
CA VAL A 295 -7.56 -18.55 9.39
C VAL A 295 -6.11 -18.63 8.93
N MET A 296 -5.81 -17.94 7.83
CA MET A 296 -4.44 -17.75 7.38
C MET A 296 -3.94 -16.40 7.87
N SER A 297 -2.78 -16.40 8.52
CA SER A 297 -2.08 -15.20 8.98
C SER A 297 -0.74 -15.07 8.23
N ALA A 298 -0.49 -13.89 7.68
CA ALA A 298 0.76 -13.54 7.02
C ALA A 298 1.05 -12.05 7.21
N MET A 299 2.27 -11.71 7.63
CA MET A 299 2.78 -10.33 7.69
C MET A 299 1.95 -9.31 8.50
N GLY A 300 1.02 -9.76 9.35
CA GLY A 300 0.12 -8.93 10.15
C GLY A 300 -1.29 -8.79 9.58
N GLU A 301 -1.57 -9.40 8.42
CA GLU A 301 -2.92 -9.56 7.89
C GLU A 301 -3.42 -10.98 8.18
N GLU A 302 -4.72 -11.08 8.46
CA GLU A 302 -5.40 -12.34 8.75
C GLU A 302 -6.71 -12.42 7.97
N GLN A 303 -6.95 -13.56 7.31
CA GLN A 303 -8.18 -13.80 6.56
C GLN A 303 -8.64 -15.25 6.74
N ILE A 304 -9.96 -15.44 6.77
CA ILE A 304 -10.57 -16.77 6.74
C ILE A 304 -10.46 -17.32 5.32
N CYS A 305 -9.78 -18.46 5.16
CA CYS A 305 -9.51 -19.03 3.84
C CYS A 305 -10.27 -20.32 3.56
N ALA A 306 -10.62 -21.08 4.61
CA ALA A 306 -11.33 -22.34 4.45
C ALA A 306 -12.30 -22.58 5.62
N LEU A 307 -13.32 -23.37 5.34
CA LEU A 307 -14.32 -23.81 6.29
C LEU A 307 -14.34 -25.34 6.28
N LYS A 308 -14.41 -25.93 7.46
CA LYS A 308 -14.50 -27.36 7.65
C LYS A 308 -15.63 -27.67 8.61
N ASP A 309 -16.59 -28.42 8.12
CA ASP A 309 -17.69 -28.92 8.93
C ASP A 309 -17.18 -30.07 9.81
N ILE A 310 -17.28 -29.89 11.12
CA ILE A 310 -17.20 -31.02 12.04
C ILE A 310 -18.63 -31.54 12.13
N GLY A 311 -18.94 -32.56 11.32
CA GLY A 311 -20.22 -33.25 11.41
C GLY A 311 -20.54 -33.67 12.86
N PRO A 312 -21.82 -33.88 13.20
CA PRO A 312 -22.21 -34.14 14.58
C PRO A 312 -21.46 -35.37 15.11
N LYS A 313 -20.87 -35.22 16.30
CA LYS A 313 -20.38 -36.37 17.09
C LYS A 313 -21.53 -37.27 17.52
#